data_AF-P64534-F1
#
_entry.id   AF-P64534-F1
#
_cell.length_a   1.000
_cell.length_b   1.000
_cell.length_c   1.000
_cell.angle_alpha   90.00
_cell.angle_beta   90.00
_cell.angle_gamma   90.00
#
_symmetry.space_group_name_H-M   'P 1'
#
loop_
_entity.id
_entity.type
_entity.pdbx_description
1 polymer ?
#
loop_
_entity_poly.entity_id
_entity_poly.type
_entity_poly.pdbx_seq_one_letter_code
_entity_poly.pdbx_strand_id
1 'polypeptide(L)'
;MTIKNKMLLGALLLVTSAAWAAPATAGSTNTSGISKYELSSFIADFKHFKPGDTVPEMYRTDEYNIKQWQLRNLPAPDAGTHWTYMGGAYVLISDTDGKIIKAYDGEIFYHR
;
A
#
# COMPACT_ATOMS: atom_id res chain seq x y z
N MET A 1 -52.89 -42.65 -16.66
CA MET A 1 -52.37 -41.75 -17.70
C MET A 1 -53.43 -40.73 -18.05
N THR A 2 -53.01 -39.48 -18.32
CA THR A 2 -53.79 -38.27 -18.74
C THR A 2 -54.04 -37.26 -17.61
N ILE A 3 -53.87 -35.93 -17.72
CA ILE A 3 -53.03 -35.01 -18.51
C ILE A 3 -53.34 -33.55 -18.07
N LYS A 4 -52.33 -32.67 -18.10
CA LYS A 4 -52.35 -31.18 -18.34
C LYS A 4 -53.16 -30.26 -17.40
N ASN A 5 -52.49 -29.28 -16.78
CA ASN A 5 -52.69 -27.87 -17.15
C ASN A 5 -51.53 -26.94 -16.71
N LYS A 6 -51.25 -25.94 -17.56
CA LYS A 6 -50.23 -24.90 -17.40
C LYS A 6 -50.86 -23.66 -16.74
N MET A 7 -50.22 -23.07 -15.74
CA MET A 7 -50.42 -21.68 -15.28
C MET A 7 -49.04 -21.13 -14.87
N LEU A 8 -48.39 -20.30 -15.69
CA LEU A 8 -48.50 -18.84 -15.83
C LEU A 8 -48.06 -18.04 -14.59
N LEU A 9 -47.06 -17.18 -14.85
CA LEU A 9 -46.67 -15.94 -14.16
C LEU A 9 -45.88 -16.01 -12.84
N GLY A 10 -44.67 -15.47 -12.87
CA GLY A 10 -43.89 -15.19 -11.68
C GLY A 10 -42.65 -14.32 -11.96
N ALA A 11 -42.90 -13.05 -12.27
CA ALA A 11 -42.03 -11.88 -12.06
C ALA A 11 -40.50 -12.03 -12.32
N LEU A 12 -40.10 -11.55 -13.50
CA LEU A 12 -38.73 -11.17 -13.84
C LEU A 12 -38.34 -9.89 -13.06
N LEU A 13 -37.74 -10.05 -11.87
CA LEU A 13 -37.11 -8.94 -11.15
C LEU A 13 -35.69 -8.74 -11.66
N LEU A 14 -35.54 -7.81 -12.61
CA LEU A 14 -34.24 -7.24 -12.99
C LEU A 14 -33.73 -6.40 -11.82
N VAL A 15 -32.91 -7.00 -10.96
CA VAL A 15 -32.11 -6.23 -9.99
C VAL A 15 -30.97 -5.60 -10.76
N THR A 16 -31.14 -4.34 -11.15
CA THR A 16 -30.04 -3.49 -11.63
C THR A 16 -29.14 -3.16 -10.43
N SER A 17 -28.14 -4.00 -10.18
CA SER A 17 -27.05 -3.62 -9.28
C SER A 17 -26.27 -2.48 -9.93
N ALA A 18 -26.43 -1.27 -9.39
CA ALA A 18 -25.52 -0.17 -9.67
C ALA A 18 -24.14 -0.55 -9.13
N ALA A 19 -23.24 -0.95 -10.02
CA ALA A 19 -21.84 -1.09 -9.69
C ALA A 19 -21.32 0.31 -9.35
N TRP A 20 -21.09 0.60 -8.07
CA TRP A 20 -20.26 1.72 -7.67
C TRP A 20 -18.87 1.50 -8.27
N ALA A 21 -18.58 2.19 -9.37
CA ALA A 21 -17.23 2.35 -9.87
C ALA A 21 -16.48 3.19 -8.84
N ALA A 22 -15.73 2.54 -7.96
CA ALA A 22 -14.75 3.22 -7.13
C ALA A 22 -13.82 4.00 -8.06
N PRO A 23 -13.56 5.30 -7.82
CA PRO A 23 -12.62 6.04 -8.64
C PRO A 23 -11.29 5.30 -8.60
N ALA A 24 -10.85 4.84 -9.77
CA ALA A 24 -9.46 4.49 -9.97
C ALA A 24 -8.69 5.79 -9.80
N THR A 25 -8.26 6.08 -8.57
CA THR A 25 -7.22 7.06 -8.31
C THR A 25 -6.02 6.53 -9.07
N ALA A 26 -5.87 6.98 -10.32
CA ALA A 26 -4.69 6.74 -11.11
C ALA A 26 -3.53 7.14 -10.21
N GLY A 27 -2.82 6.13 -9.70
CA GLY A 27 -1.68 6.34 -8.83
C GLY A 27 -0.74 7.20 -9.64
N SER A 28 -0.70 8.49 -9.29
CA SER A 28 0.21 9.41 -9.92
C SER A 28 1.59 8.88 -9.61
N THR A 29 2.21 8.20 -10.57
CA THR A 29 3.61 7.82 -10.52
C THR A 29 4.41 9.09 -10.73
N ASN A 30 4.26 10.06 -9.82
CA ASN A 30 5.16 11.19 -9.65
C ASN A 30 6.46 10.66 -9.04
N THR A 31 7.12 9.73 -9.74
CA THR A 31 8.47 9.29 -9.42
C THR A 31 9.49 10.32 -9.93
N SER A 32 9.04 11.31 -10.70
CA SER A 32 9.90 12.39 -11.19
C SER A 32 10.40 13.24 -10.02
N GLY A 33 11.69 13.17 -9.73
CA GLY A 33 12.34 14.00 -8.73
C GLY A 33 12.29 13.46 -7.30
N ILE A 34 11.63 12.33 -7.02
CA ILE A 34 11.65 11.75 -5.66
C ILE A 34 12.98 11.09 -5.30
N SER A 35 13.82 10.79 -6.29
CA SER A 35 15.15 10.17 -6.08
C SER A 35 16.06 11.00 -5.17
N LYS A 36 15.84 12.32 -5.09
CA LYS A 36 16.57 13.20 -4.15
C LYS A 36 16.29 12.91 -2.68
N TYR A 37 15.19 12.22 -2.38
CA TYR A 37 14.82 11.83 -1.02
C TYR A 37 15.27 10.40 -0.70
N GLU A 38 15.77 9.63 -1.67
CA GLU A 38 16.24 8.27 -1.42
C GLU A 38 17.49 8.30 -0.53
N LEU A 39 17.46 7.53 0.56
CA LEU A 39 18.51 7.49 1.56
C LEU A 39 19.34 6.22 1.40
N SER A 40 20.67 6.37 1.23
CA SER A 40 21.60 5.23 1.28
C SER A 40 21.77 4.67 2.69
N SER A 41 21.58 5.50 3.70
CA SER A 41 21.59 5.15 5.12
C SER A 41 20.87 6.21 5.94
N PHE A 42 20.32 5.86 7.10
CA PHE A 42 19.66 6.77 8.02
C PHE A 42 19.89 6.37 9.47
N ILE A 43 19.63 7.30 10.39
CA ILE A 43 19.68 7.04 11.83
C ILE A 43 18.27 6.85 12.36
N ALA A 44 18.05 5.76 13.10
CA ALA A 44 16.86 5.56 13.90
C ALA A 44 17.25 4.85 15.19
N ASP A 45 16.60 5.15 16.31
CA ASP A 45 16.91 4.57 17.62
C ASP A 45 18.40 4.58 17.99
N PHE A 46 19.11 5.68 17.65
CA PHE A 46 20.56 5.83 17.87
C PHE A 46 21.43 4.80 17.13
N LYS A 47 20.90 4.15 16.09
CA LYS A 47 21.58 3.17 15.25
C LYS A 47 21.55 3.59 13.79
N HIS A 48 22.64 3.26 13.08
CA HIS A 48 22.68 3.41 11.62
C HIS A 48 21.98 2.22 10.97
N PHE A 49 21.10 2.51 10.01
CA PHE A 49 20.44 1.55 9.15
C PHE A 49 20.74 1.85 7.69
N LYS A 50 20.80 0.80 6.87
CA LYS A 50 20.94 0.87 5.40
C LYS A 50 20.16 -0.28 4.76
N PRO A 51 19.89 -0.22 3.45
CA PRO A 51 19.35 -1.36 2.71
C PRO A 51 20.14 -2.65 2.99
N GLY A 52 19.42 -3.75 3.26
CA GLY A 52 19.94 -5.05 3.67
C GLY A 52 19.90 -5.33 5.18
N ASP A 53 19.84 -4.30 6.02
CA ASP A 53 19.68 -4.47 7.47
C ASP A 53 18.24 -4.85 7.84
N THR A 54 18.04 -5.46 9.00
CA THR A 54 16.70 -5.84 9.49
C THR A 54 16.19 -4.80 10.49
N VAL A 55 14.95 -4.33 10.29
CA VAL A 55 14.30 -3.41 11.23
C VAL A 55 13.92 -4.11 12.55
N PRO A 56 13.94 -3.39 13.68
CA PRO A 56 13.38 -3.87 14.93
C PRO A 56 11.92 -4.34 14.78
N GLU A 57 11.53 -5.33 15.56
CA GLU A 57 10.21 -5.99 15.47
C GLU A 57 9.05 -4.99 15.59
N MET A 58 9.19 -3.96 16.43
CA MET A 58 8.17 -2.93 16.62
C MET A 58 7.77 -2.24 15.30
N TYR A 59 8.71 -2.00 14.38
CA TYR A 59 8.44 -1.35 13.09
C TYR A 59 7.81 -2.28 12.05
N ARG A 60 7.71 -3.58 12.32
CA ARG A 60 7.02 -4.55 11.46
C ARG A 60 5.55 -4.72 11.82
N THR A 61 5.10 -4.08 12.90
CA THR A 61 3.72 -4.15 13.36
C THR A 61 2.82 -3.22 12.54
N ASP A 62 1.51 -3.51 12.54
CA ASP A 62 0.51 -2.70 11.85
C ASP A 62 0.45 -1.24 12.32
N GLU A 63 0.95 -0.94 13.53
CA GLU A 63 0.99 0.43 14.08
C GLU A 63 1.89 1.37 13.26
N TYR A 64 3.01 0.84 12.74
CA TYR A 64 3.97 1.61 11.94
C TYR A 64 3.77 1.43 10.43
N ASN A 65 2.90 0.51 10.02
CA ASN A 65 2.62 0.20 8.63
C ASN A 65 1.88 1.37 7.93
N ILE A 66 2.52 1.91 6.89
CA ILE A 66 2.02 3.03 6.09
C ILE A 66 1.14 2.50 4.96
N LYS A 67 -0.16 2.41 5.25
CA LYS A 67 -1.18 2.02 4.26
C LYS A 67 -1.42 3.10 3.19
N GLN A 68 -1.33 4.38 3.57
CA GLN A 68 -1.61 5.54 2.72
C GLN A 68 -0.34 6.07 2.03
N TRP A 69 0.48 5.18 1.48
CA TRP A 69 1.78 5.52 0.86
C TRP A 69 1.64 6.52 -0.30
N GLN A 70 0.51 6.49 -1.04
CA GLN A 70 0.21 7.41 -2.13
C GLN A 70 0.16 8.87 -1.66
N LEU A 71 -0.43 9.12 -0.48
CA LEU A 71 -0.50 10.47 0.12
C LEU A 71 0.86 10.95 0.65
N ARG A 72 1.86 10.06 0.69
CA ARG A 72 3.24 10.36 1.11
C ARG A 72 4.19 10.53 -0.06
N ASN A 73 3.69 10.52 -1.30
CA ASN A 73 4.50 10.51 -2.53
C ASN A 73 5.49 9.34 -2.61
N LEU A 74 5.23 8.25 -1.88
CA LEU A 74 6.06 7.05 -1.93
C LEU A 74 5.70 6.24 -3.17
N PRO A 75 6.65 5.49 -3.76
CA PRO A 75 6.33 4.53 -4.81
C PRO A 75 5.53 3.36 -4.21
N ALA A 76 4.77 2.67 -5.07
CA ALA A 76 4.04 1.48 -4.66
C ALA A 76 5.00 0.44 -4.08
N PRO A 77 4.72 -0.14 -2.90
CA PRO A 77 5.53 -1.23 -2.36
C PRO A 77 5.42 -2.47 -3.25
N ASP A 78 6.50 -3.25 -3.33
CA ASP A 78 6.51 -4.54 -4.01
C ASP A 78 5.65 -5.56 -3.24
N ALA A 79 5.22 -6.64 -3.91
CA ALA A 79 4.45 -7.69 -3.25
C ALA A 79 5.24 -8.35 -2.09
N GLY A 80 4.61 -8.52 -0.93
CA GLY A 80 5.26 -9.04 0.27
C GLY A 80 6.20 -8.03 0.95
N THR A 81 5.99 -6.73 0.68
CA THR A 81 6.70 -5.63 1.32
C THR A 81 5.70 -4.56 1.75
N HIS A 82 6.07 -3.76 2.75
CA HIS A 82 5.31 -2.58 3.13
C HIS A 82 6.23 -1.43 3.55
N TRP A 83 5.67 -0.23 3.49
CA TRP A 83 6.32 0.97 4.01
C TRP A 83 6.09 1.05 5.51
N THR A 84 7.13 1.29 6.28
CA THR A 84 7.07 1.58 7.71
C THR A 84 7.71 2.94 8.01
N TYR A 85 7.26 3.60 9.08
CA TYR A 85 7.85 4.86 9.52
C TYR A 85 8.87 4.63 10.62
N MET A 86 10.13 5.04 10.40
CA MET A 86 11.23 4.77 11.32
C MET A 86 12.20 5.94 11.36
N GLY A 87 12.38 6.56 12.53
CA GLY A 87 13.39 7.60 12.74
C GLY A 87 13.29 8.83 11.83
N GLY A 88 12.09 9.19 11.36
CA GLY A 88 11.91 10.29 10.39
C GLY A 88 12.02 9.87 8.92
N ALA A 89 12.32 8.60 8.64
CA ALA A 89 12.36 8.05 7.29
C ALA A 89 11.17 7.12 7.02
N TYR A 90 10.79 7.03 5.76
CA TYR A 90 9.90 6.00 5.23
C TYR A 90 10.74 4.83 4.72
N VAL A 91 10.55 3.65 5.29
CA VAL A 91 11.42 2.50 5.05
C VAL A 91 10.60 1.38 4.44
N LEU A 92 10.98 0.91 3.25
CA LEU A 92 10.36 -0.25 2.61
C LEU A 92 11.01 -1.49 3.19
N ILE A 93 10.20 -2.36 3.79
CA ILE A 93 10.68 -3.59 4.42
C ILE A 93 10.00 -4.82 3.83
N SER A 94 10.70 -5.95 3.81
CA SER A 94 10.07 -7.24 3.53
C SER A 94 9.22 -7.72 4.70
N ASP A 95 8.03 -8.21 4.40
CA ASP A 95 7.11 -8.81 5.39
C ASP A 95 7.66 -10.12 5.97
N THR A 96 8.59 -10.77 5.25
CA THR A 96 9.11 -12.09 5.62
C THR A 96 10.14 -12.00 6.74
N ASP A 97 11.08 -11.08 6.64
CA ASP A 97 12.24 -10.99 7.53
C ASP A 97 12.57 -9.57 8.00
N GLY A 98 11.75 -8.57 7.63
CA GLY A 98 11.94 -7.18 8.03
C GLY A 98 13.17 -6.52 7.42
N LYS A 99 13.73 -7.07 6.34
CA LYS A 99 14.87 -6.45 5.65
C LYS A 99 14.48 -5.15 4.99
N ILE A 100 15.29 -4.13 5.21
CA ILE A 100 15.20 -2.84 4.54
C ILE A 100 15.58 -3.02 3.08
N ILE A 101 14.68 -2.65 2.18
CA ILE A 101 14.88 -2.67 0.73
C ILE A 101 15.26 -1.26 0.26
N LYS A 102 14.53 -0.25 0.72
CA LYS A 102 14.73 1.17 0.39
C LYS A 102 14.36 2.04 1.58
N ALA A 103 14.89 3.25 1.62
CA ALA A 103 14.49 4.28 2.56
C ALA A 103 14.35 5.62 1.84
N TYR A 104 13.34 6.40 2.21
CA TYR A 104 13.15 7.77 1.79
C TYR A 104 13.11 8.69 2.99
N ASP A 105 13.69 9.87 2.85
CA ASP A 105 13.58 10.96 3.81
C ASP A 105 12.13 11.38 3.99
N GLY A 106 11.70 11.64 5.23
CA GLY A 106 10.34 12.05 5.57
C GLY A 106 9.89 13.33 4.87
N GLU A 107 10.83 14.18 4.43
CA GLU A 107 10.57 15.38 3.64
C GLU A 107 9.91 15.08 2.28
N ILE A 108 9.95 13.83 1.80
CA ILE A 108 9.20 13.40 0.60
C ILE A 108 7.69 13.65 0.75
N PHE A 109 7.17 13.72 1.98
CA PHE A 109 5.79 14.07 2.25
C PHE A 109 5.40 15.44 1.67
N TYR A 110 6.34 16.39 1.65
CA TYR A 110 6.13 17.74 1.11
C TYR A 110 6.45 17.86 -0.39
N HIS A 111 6.82 16.76 -1.05
CA HIS A 111 7.05 16.76 -2.49
C HIS A 111 5.77 17.14 -3.25
N ARG A 112 5.91 18.05 -4.23
CA ARG A 112 4.83 18.64 -5.03
C ARG A 112 5.29 18.83 -6.46
#